data_AF-A0A1F7RNU1-F1
#
_entry.id   AF-A0A1F7RNU1-F1
#
_cell.length_a   1.000
_cell.length_b   1.000
_cell.length_c   1.000
_cell.angle_alpha   90.00
_cell.angle_beta   90.00
_cell.angle_gamma   90.00
#
_symmetry.space_group_name_H-M   'P 1'
#
loop_
_entity.id
_entity.type
_entity.pdbx_description
1 polymer ?
#
loop_
_entity_poly.entity_id
_entity_poly.type
_entity_poly.pdbx_seq_one_letter_code
_entity_poly.pdbx_strand_id
1 'polypeptide(L)'
;MLNSGSWPEHRNFWTGFFNPQFLPQVFMRTGGAFLLASLYVYLHASLKVKNESLRNLIGKRSSRPALLGSLLIIFGSMGWFIFLPASSKAALSAASALNILMTLIIALTAVVFVMLYLGPYRNPGWVTPGFAILFLGFGFASMATGEFIREAVRKPYIVYNVVFSNQIYPEELQIYRDEGMLEKGHWLKSYVNVKYPKLLNNGKINYNRIGGLPESDQIHLGKMLFLYSCNSCHSTDEGFAAVAYLTRGWTPDMVHSVAANPDKHQFFMPPWPGNNIETLLLTKYIESIKPEHPAGMNYGTE
;
A
#
# COMPACT_ATOMS: atom_id res chain seq x y z
N MET A 1 -6.12 -4.57 -8.94
CA MET A 1 -7.57 -4.29 -8.98
C MET A 1 -8.16 -4.70 -7.64
N LEU A 2 -8.93 -3.80 -7.00
CA LEU A 2 -9.50 -4.04 -5.67
C LEU A 2 -10.64 -5.07 -5.71
N ASN A 3 -11.45 -5.05 -6.75
CA ASN A 3 -12.51 -6.03 -6.97
C ASN A 3 -12.41 -6.49 -8.43
N SER A 4 -12.06 -7.75 -8.62
CA SER A 4 -11.91 -8.37 -9.95
C SER A 4 -13.25 -8.79 -10.55
N GLY A 5 -14.37 -8.68 -9.81
CA GLY A 5 -15.68 -9.13 -10.26
C GLY A 5 -15.64 -10.60 -10.67
N SER A 6 -16.27 -10.93 -11.79
CA SER A 6 -16.29 -12.28 -12.36
C SER A 6 -15.07 -12.62 -13.23
N TRP A 7 -14.04 -11.77 -13.27
CA TRP A 7 -12.85 -12.02 -14.09
C TRP A 7 -12.09 -13.32 -13.74
N PRO A 8 -11.96 -13.74 -12.46
CA PRO A 8 -11.31 -15.01 -12.14
C PRO A 8 -11.98 -16.22 -12.82
N GLU A 9 -13.30 -16.16 -13.00
CA GLU A 9 -14.11 -17.18 -13.69
C GLU A 9 -14.07 -16.98 -15.22
N HIS A 10 -14.12 -15.72 -15.67
CA HIS A 10 -14.21 -15.33 -17.06
C HIS A 10 -12.99 -14.48 -17.44
N ARG A 11 -11.86 -15.15 -17.70
CA ARG A 11 -10.55 -14.55 -18.01
C ARG A 11 -10.48 -13.88 -19.39
N ASN A 12 -11.46 -13.05 -19.72
CA ASN A 12 -11.49 -12.25 -20.93
C ASN A 12 -11.15 -10.78 -20.65
N PHE A 13 -10.74 -10.08 -21.69
CA PHE A 13 -10.31 -8.68 -21.61
C PHE A 13 -11.42 -7.76 -21.08
N TRP A 14 -12.64 -7.89 -21.60
CA TRP A 14 -13.74 -6.97 -21.30
C TRP A 14 -14.23 -7.08 -19.86
N THR A 15 -14.32 -8.29 -19.32
CA THR A 15 -14.68 -8.52 -17.90
C THR A 15 -13.60 -7.96 -16.96
N GLY A 16 -12.33 -8.06 -17.34
CA GLY A 16 -11.23 -7.48 -16.55
C GLY A 16 -11.24 -5.95 -16.63
N PHE A 17 -11.47 -5.40 -17.81
CA PHE A 17 -11.50 -3.95 -18.05
C PHE A 17 -12.70 -3.29 -17.36
N PHE A 18 -13.91 -3.77 -17.62
CA PHE A 18 -15.16 -3.28 -17.03
C PHE A 18 -15.52 -4.01 -15.72
N ASN A 19 -14.52 -4.16 -14.84
CA ASN A 19 -14.75 -4.71 -13.49
C ASN A 19 -15.62 -3.75 -12.64
N PRO A 20 -16.17 -4.22 -11.50
CA PRO A 20 -17.06 -3.41 -10.65
C PRO A 20 -16.47 -2.06 -10.18
N GLN A 21 -15.14 -1.96 -10.13
CA GLN A 21 -14.42 -0.77 -9.69
C GLN A 21 -14.03 0.17 -10.83
N PHE A 22 -14.32 -0.18 -12.10
CA PHE A 22 -13.97 0.62 -13.26
C PHE A 22 -14.58 2.03 -13.21
N LEU A 23 -15.91 2.14 -13.23
CA LEU A 23 -16.60 3.45 -13.24
C LEU A 23 -16.28 4.29 -11.98
N PRO A 24 -16.32 3.74 -10.75
CA PRO A 24 -15.94 4.49 -9.56
C PRO A 24 -14.53 5.10 -9.65
N GLN A 25 -13.55 4.31 -10.13
CA GLN A 25 -12.18 4.80 -10.25
C GLN A 25 -12.01 5.80 -11.39
N VAL A 26 -12.69 5.62 -12.52
CA VAL A 26 -12.69 6.60 -13.61
C VAL A 26 -13.23 7.93 -13.12
N PHE A 27 -14.39 7.95 -12.44
CA PHE A 27 -14.95 9.18 -11.88
C PHE A 27 -14.00 9.84 -10.87
N MET A 28 -13.44 9.06 -9.95
CA MET A 28 -12.53 9.60 -8.94
C MET A 28 -11.25 10.19 -9.56
N ARG A 29 -10.64 9.51 -10.55
CA ARG A 29 -9.40 9.97 -11.19
C ARG A 29 -9.62 11.13 -12.16
N THR A 30 -10.70 11.10 -12.94
CA THR A 30 -11.09 12.24 -13.80
C THR A 30 -11.46 13.46 -12.95
N GLY A 31 -12.21 13.24 -11.87
CA GLY A 31 -12.58 14.31 -10.94
C GLY A 31 -11.38 14.93 -10.23
N GLY A 32 -10.45 14.09 -9.76
CA GLY A 32 -9.16 14.52 -9.21
C GLY A 32 -8.33 15.34 -10.19
N ALA A 33 -8.28 14.92 -11.46
CA ALA A 33 -7.58 15.66 -12.51
C ALA A 33 -8.19 17.05 -12.75
N PHE A 34 -9.52 17.15 -12.87
CA PHE A 34 -10.19 18.45 -13.01
C PHE A 34 -9.98 19.36 -11.80
N LEU A 35 -10.09 18.81 -10.59
CA LEU A 35 -9.87 19.55 -9.35
C LEU A 35 -8.44 20.08 -9.29
N LEU A 36 -7.43 19.22 -9.38
CA LEU A 36 -6.02 19.60 -9.28
C LEU A 36 -5.59 20.59 -10.37
N ALA A 37 -6.02 20.36 -11.62
CA ALA A 37 -5.73 21.28 -12.72
C ALA A 37 -6.33 22.68 -12.45
N SER A 38 -7.55 22.74 -11.94
CA SER A 38 -8.22 24.00 -11.62
C SER A 38 -7.56 24.73 -10.46
N LEU A 39 -7.16 24.00 -9.42
CA LEU A 39 -6.42 24.54 -8.28
C LEU A 39 -5.04 25.07 -8.68
N TYR A 40 -4.34 24.37 -9.59
CA TYR A 40 -3.09 24.86 -10.14
C TYR A 40 -3.28 26.15 -10.96
N VAL A 41 -4.29 26.19 -11.83
CA VAL A 41 -4.64 27.39 -12.60
C VAL A 41 -4.95 28.57 -11.66
N TYR A 42 -5.62 28.32 -10.53
CA TYR A 42 -5.81 29.34 -9.51
C TYR A 42 -4.54 29.86 -8.91
N LEU A 43 -3.66 28.96 -8.47
CA LEU A 43 -2.38 29.35 -7.91
C LEU A 43 -1.61 30.21 -8.92
N HIS A 44 -1.52 29.74 -10.16
CA HIS A 44 -0.85 30.47 -11.23
C HIS A 44 -1.46 31.86 -11.46
N ALA A 45 -2.79 31.94 -11.58
CA ALA A 45 -3.50 33.20 -11.79
C ALA A 45 -3.32 34.18 -10.63
N SER A 46 -3.35 33.70 -9.39
CA SER A 46 -3.16 34.51 -8.19
C SER A 46 -1.77 35.16 -8.11
N LEU A 47 -0.75 34.50 -8.68
CA LEU A 47 0.64 34.94 -8.64
C LEU A 47 1.05 35.78 -9.86
N LYS A 48 0.49 35.49 -11.04
CA LYS A 48 0.97 36.06 -12.30
C LYS A 48 0.03 37.09 -12.92
N VAL A 49 -1.27 37.03 -12.64
CA VAL A 49 -2.25 37.91 -13.26
C VAL A 49 -2.44 39.17 -12.41
N LYS A 50 -1.91 40.30 -12.90
CA LYS A 50 -2.04 41.62 -12.25
C LYS A 50 -3.41 42.26 -12.48
N ASN A 51 -4.05 42.00 -13.62
CA ASN A 51 -5.36 42.55 -13.93
C ASN A 51 -6.45 41.83 -13.13
N GLU A 52 -7.13 42.56 -12.26
CA GLU A 52 -8.15 42.01 -11.35
C GLU A 52 -9.35 41.41 -12.10
N SER A 53 -9.84 42.08 -13.16
CA SER A 53 -10.97 41.58 -13.95
C SER A 53 -10.66 40.24 -14.62
N LEU A 54 -9.45 40.09 -15.15
CA LEU A 54 -8.97 38.85 -15.75
C LEU A 54 -8.78 37.75 -14.70
N ARG A 55 -8.20 38.09 -13.55
CA ARG A 55 -8.04 37.15 -12.43
C ARG A 55 -9.39 36.64 -11.92
N ASN A 56 -10.38 37.53 -11.79
CA ASN A 56 -11.74 37.17 -11.37
C ASN A 56 -12.44 36.30 -12.42
N LEU A 57 -12.24 36.58 -13.72
CA LEU A 57 -12.77 35.75 -14.80
C LEU A 57 -12.18 34.33 -14.78
N ILE A 58 -10.85 34.21 -14.63
CA ILE A 58 -10.17 32.92 -14.48
C ILE A 58 -10.70 32.21 -13.23
N GLY A 59 -10.71 32.93 -12.10
CA GLY A 59 -11.37 32.58 -10.83
C GLY A 59 -12.68 31.81 -11.02
N LYS A 60 -13.65 32.48 -11.64
CA LYS A 60 -14.98 31.92 -11.84
C LYS A 60 -15.03 30.78 -12.86
N ARG A 61 -14.23 30.87 -13.94
CA ARG A 61 -14.25 29.86 -15.01
C ARG A 61 -13.60 28.55 -14.59
N SER A 62 -12.46 28.57 -13.90
CA SER A 62 -11.85 27.33 -13.40
C SER A 62 -12.55 26.76 -12.16
N SER A 63 -13.48 27.49 -11.52
CA SER A 63 -14.31 26.89 -10.44
C SER A 63 -15.22 25.81 -10.97
N ARG A 64 -15.72 25.96 -12.19
CA ARG A 64 -16.68 25.03 -12.79
C ARG A 64 -16.10 23.62 -12.95
N PRO A 65 -14.93 23.42 -13.60
CA PRO A 65 -14.30 22.11 -13.63
C PRO A 65 -13.88 21.64 -12.24
N ALA A 66 -13.47 22.53 -11.32
CA ALA A 66 -13.15 22.13 -9.94
C ALA A 66 -14.38 21.53 -9.22
N LEU A 67 -15.52 22.21 -9.28
CA LEU A 67 -16.78 21.78 -8.67
C LEU A 67 -17.30 20.48 -9.31
N LEU A 68 -17.25 20.38 -10.64
CA LEU A 68 -17.56 19.14 -11.34
C LEU A 68 -16.63 18.01 -10.89
N GLY A 69 -15.33 18.30 -10.78
CA GLY A 69 -14.32 17.36 -10.33
C GLY A 69 -14.59 16.85 -8.92
N SER A 70 -14.92 17.74 -7.98
CA SER A 70 -15.32 17.38 -6.62
C SER A 70 -16.58 16.51 -6.59
N LEU A 71 -17.60 16.78 -7.42
CA LEU A 71 -18.79 15.93 -7.52
C LEU A 71 -18.44 14.53 -8.04
N LEU A 72 -17.62 14.45 -9.08
CA LEU A 72 -17.14 13.17 -9.62
C LEU A 72 -16.34 12.38 -8.58
N ILE A 73 -15.51 13.05 -7.76
CA ILE A 73 -14.81 12.42 -6.63
C ILE A 73 -15.83 11.87 -5.63
N ILE A 74 -16.83 12.64 -5.22
CA ILE A 74 -17.85 12.19 -4.25
C ILE A 74 -18.56 10.93 -4.75
N PHE A 75 -19.11 10.96 -5.97
CA PHE A 75 -19.80 9.80 -6.54
C PHE A 75 -18.86 8.62 -6.79
N GLY A 76 -17.63 8.90 -7.25
CA GLY A 76 -16.59 7.89 -7.45
C GLY A 76 -16.20 7.22 -6.15
N SER A 77 -15.99 7.98 -5.07
CA SER A 77 -15.66 7.45 -3.74
C SER A 77 -16.81 6.66 -3.11
N MET A 78 -18.05 7.11 -3.28
CA MET A 78 -19.23 6.36 -2.85
C MET A 78 -19.31 5.00 -3.56
N GLY A 79 -19.22 5.00 -4.89
CA GLY A 79 -19.20 3.77 -5.68
C GLY A 79 -18.03 2.87 -5.29
N TRP A 80 -16.84 3.44 -5.11
CA TRP A 80 -15.63 2.72 -4.74
C TRP A 80 -15.84 1.96 -3.44
N PHE A 81 -16.39 2.62 -2.42
CA PHE A 81 -16.69 2.03 -1.11
C PHE A 81 -17.76 0.94 -1.19
N ILE A 82 -18.84 1.17 -1.95
CA ILE A 82 -19.93 0.19 -2.12
C ILE A 82 -19.37 -1.12 -2.72
N PHE A 83 -18.58 -1.00 -3.79
CA PHE A 83 -18.01 -2.12 -4.54
C PHE A 83 -16.73 -2.71 -3.93
N LEU A 84 -16.31 -2.28 -2.72
CA LEU A 84 -15.18 -2.92 -2.03
C LEU A 84 -15.55 -4.36 -1.64
N PRO A 85 -14.64 -5.33 -1.84
CA PRO A 85 -14.81 -6.68 -1.31
C PRO A 85 -14.87 -6.71 0.22
N ALA A 86 -15.40 -7.79 0.77
CA ALA A 86 -15.56 -7.97 2.22
C ALA A 86 -14.22 -7.87 2.97
N SER A 87 -13.15 -8.46 2.44
CA SER A 87 -11.82 -8.38 3.05
C SER A 87 -11.26 -6.95 3.09
N SER A 88 -11.50 -6.14 2.05
CA SER A 88 -11.08 -4.74 2.02
C SER A 88 -11.86 -3.89 3.02
N LYS A 89 -13.16 -4.15 3.19
CA LYS A 89 -14.00 -3.51 4.21
C LYS A 89 -13.52 -3.90 5.62
N ALA A 90 -13.20 -5.18 5.84
CA ALA A 90 -12.63 -5.65 7.09
C ALA A 90 -11.27 -4.99 7.38
N ALA A 91 -10.39 -4.88 6.38
CA ALA A 91 -9.08 -4.23 6.53
C ALA A 91 -9.21 -2.75 6.91
N LEU A 92 -10.17 -2.05 6.31
CA LEU A 92 -10.49 -0.67 6.68
C LEU A 92 -10.92 -0.57 8.14
N SER A 93 -11.81 -1.47 8.59
CA SER A 93 -12.31 -1.46 9.97
C SER A 93 -11.25 -1.84 11.02
N ALA A 94 -10.30 -2.72 10.67
CA ALA A 94 -9.28 -3.22 11.59
C ALA A 94 -8.20 -2.19 11.91
N ALA A 95 -7.95 -1.23 11.01
CA ALA A 95 -6.92 -0.21 11.18
C ALA A 95 -7.54 1.15 11.55
N SER A 96 -7.46 1.51 12.83
CA SER A 96 -7.97 2.79 13.36
C SER A 96 -7.46 4.01 12.59
N ALA A 97 -6.18 4.00 12.19
CA ALA A 97 -5.58 5.04 11.36
C ALA A 97 -6.29 5.21 10.01
N LEU A 98 -6.72 4.12 9.35
CA LEU A 98 -7.42 4.21 8.07
C LEU A 98 -8.82 4.80 8.22
N ASN A 99 -9.53 4.51 9.31
CA ASN A 99 -10.84 5.12 9.60
C ASN A 99 -10.72 6.63 9.81
N ILE A 100 -9.69 7.08 10.53
CA ILE A 100 -9.40 8.51 10.73
C ILE A 100 -9.10 9.17 9.38
N LEU A 101 -8.20 8.58 8.59
CA LEU A 101 -7.85 9.11 7.27
C LEU A 101 -9.04 9.17 6.31
N MET A 102 -9.93 8.16 6.34
CA MET A 102 -11.15 8.14 5.54
C MET A 102 -12.12 9.26 5.97
N THR A 103 -12.24 9.50 7.27
CA THR A 103 -13.07 10.60 7.78
C THR A 103 -12.49 11.95 7.37
N LEU A 104 -11.17 12.12 7.51
CA LEU A 104 -10.46 13.35 7.15
C LEU A 104 -10.56 13.66 5.66
N ILE A 105 -10.39 12.68 4.76
CA ILE A 105 -10.48 12.93 3.31
C ILE A 105 -11.91 13.30 2.88
N ILE A 106 -12.93 12.69 3.49
CA ILE A 106 -14.34 13.05 3.24
C ILE A 106 -14.60 14.49 3.71
N ALA A 107 -14.21 14.81 4.95
CA ALA A 107 -14.38 16.14 5.51
C ALA A 107 -13.62 17.20 4.68
N LEU A 108 -12.38 16.92 4.30
CA LEU A 108 -11.55 17.82 3.50
C LEU A 108 -12.14 18.04 2.11
N THR A 109 -12.65 16.99 1.46
CA THR A 109 -13.32 17.10 0.16
C THR A 109 -14.57 17.96 0.25
N ALA A 110 -15.37 17.80 1.30
CA ALA A 110 -16.55 18.62 1.56
C ALA A 110 -16.18 20.09 1.80
N VAL A 111 -15.17 20.36 2.63
CA VAL A 111 -14.67 21.72 2.90
C VAL A 111 -14.16 22.38 1.62
N VAL A 112 -13.34 21.68 0.83
CA VAL A 112 -12.83 22.20 -0.45
C VAL A 112 -13.98 22.51 -1.40
N PHE A 113 -14.99 21.64 -1.50
CA PHE A 113 -16.16 21.87 -2.33
C PHE A 113 -16.94 23.14 -1.92
N VAL A 114 -17.29 23.24 -0.63
CA VAL A 114 -18.04 24.38 -0.07
C VAL A 114 -17.26 25.68 -0.28
N MET A 115 -15.96 25.67 0.00
CA MET A 115 -15.13 26.86 -0.15
C MET A 115 -14.87 27.24 -1.61
N LEU A 116 -14.76 26.28 -2.53
CA LEU A 116 -14.70 26.57 -3.96
C LEU A 116 -15.98 27.25 -4.45
N TYR A 117 -17.13 26.81 -3.93
CA TYR A 117 -18.42 27.38 -4.25
C TYR A 117 -18.60 28.79 -3.67
N LEU A 118 -18.32 28.99 -2.38
CA LEU A 118 -18.48 30.27 -1.70
C LEU A 118 -17.40 31.29 -2.07
N GLY A 119 -16.17 30.83 -2.29
CA GLY A 119 -15.01 31.64 -2.68
C GLY A 119 -15.03 31.94 -4.17
N PRO A 120 -14.15 31.37 -5.00
CA PRO A 120 -13.92 31.82 -6.38
C PRO A 120 -15.16 31.78 -7.30
N TYR A 121 -16.14 30.90 -7.04
CA TYR A 121 -17.33 30.81 -7.89
C TYR A 121 -18.34 31.94 -7.63
N ARG A 122 -18.67 32.21 -6.37
CA ARG A 122 -19.60 33.28 -5.95
C ARG A 122 -18.91 34.63 -5.73
N ASN A 123 -17.70 34.61 -5.17
CA ASN A 123 -16.89 35.76 -4.78
C ASN A 123 -15.46 35.66 -5.37
N PRO A 124 -15.28 35.88 -6.70
CA PRO A 124 -13.98 35.71 -7.36
C PRO A 124 -12.83 36.54 -6.78
N GLY A 125 -13.14 37.68 -6.15
CA GLY A 125 -12.14 38.57 -5.53
C GLY A 125 -11.46 38.01 -4.28
N TRP A 126 -11.95 36.90 -3.70
CA TRP A 126 -11.36 36.26 -2.52
C TRP A 126 -10.10 35.42 -2.81
N VAL A 127 -9.72 35.28 -4.08
CA VAL A 127 -8.59 34.43 -4.47
C VAL A 127 -7.26 35.13 -4.20
N THR A 128 -6.70 34.87 -3.01
CA THR A 128 -5.34 35.27 -2.64
C THR A 128 -4.33 34.15 -2.92
N PRO A 129 -3.03 34.45 -3.09
CA PRO A 129 -2.00 33.43 -3.23
C PRO A 129 -1.96 32.43 -2.07
N GLY A 130 -2.10 32.91 -0.83
CA GLY A 130 -2.13 32.04 0.36
C GLY A 130 -3.30 31.05 0.33
N PHE A 131 -4.49 31.54 -0.04
CA PHE A 131 -5.66 30.69 -0.24
C PHE A 131 -5.43 29.64 -1.35
N ALA A 132 -4.84 30.04 -2.48
CA ALA A 132 -4.58 29.13 -3.58
C ALA A 132 -3.53 28.05 -3.24
N ILE A 133 -2.46 28.40 -2.51
CA ILE A 133 -1.46 27.45 -2.02
C ILE A 133 -2.10 26.45 -1.07
N LEU A 134 -2.89 26.91 -0.11
CA LEU A 134 -3.59 26.06 0.85
C LEU A 134 -4.49 25.04 0.14
N PHE A 135 -5.29 25.50 -0.82
CA PHE A 135 -6.22 24.63 -1.54
C PHE A 135 -5.50 23.61 -2.42
N LEU A 136 -4.46 24.03 -3.13
CA LEU A 136 -3.65 23.09 -3.90
C LEU A 136 -2.98 22.06 -2.98
N GLY A 137 -2.48 22.48 -1.82
CA GLY A 137 -1.96 21.60 -0.78
C GLY A 137 -3.00 20.58 -0.30
N PHE A 138 -4.24 21.00 -0.03
CA PHE A 138 -5.35 20.10 0.30
C PHE A 138 -5.69 19.14 -0.83
N GLY A 139 -5.62 19.59 -2.09
CA GLY A 139 -5.79 18.73 -3.26
C GLY A 139 -4.75 17.60 -3.30
N PHE A 140 -3.47 17.94 -3.13
CA PHE A 140 -2.39 16.94 -3.08
C PHE A 140 -2.51 16.01 -1.87
N ALA A 141 -2.79 16.55 -0.68
CA ALA A 141 -2.98 15.77 0.54
C ALA A 141 -4.14 14.78 0.41
N SER A 142 -5.26 15.20 -0.18
CA SER A 142 -6.42 14.34 -0.44
C SER A 142 -6.05 13.21 -1.41
N MET A 143 -5.38 13.53 -2.52
CA MET A 143 -4.94 12.52 -3.49
C MET A 143 -3.97 11.51 -2.87
N ALA A 144 -2.95 11.98 -2.15
CA ALA A 144 -1.97 11.13 -1.48
C ALA A 144 -2.62 10.21 -0.43
N THR A 145 -3.53 10.75 0.37
CA THR A 145 -4.28 10.00 1.39
C THR A 145 -5.18 8.95 0.73
N GLY A 146 -5.88 9.31 -0.34
CA GLY A 146 -6.74 8.38 -1.08
C GLY A 146 -5.95 7.21 -1.69
N GLU A 147 -4.80 7.49 -2.29
CA GLU A 147 -3.92 6.42 -2.80
C GLU A 147 -3.34 5.54 -1.70
N PHE A 148 -2.99 6.13 -0.55
CA PHE A 148 -2.53 5.37 0.61
C PHE A 148 -3.61 4.43 1.17
N ILE A 149 -4.85 4.92 1.33
CA ILE A 149 -5.99 4.09 1.76
C ILE A 149 -6.25 2.98 0.74
N ARG A 150 -6.28 3.31 -0.56
CA ARG A 150 -6.48 2.33 -1.65
C ARG A 150 -5.41 1.23 -1.62
N GLU A 151 -4.18 1.59 -1.29
CA GLU A 151 -3.06 0.66 -1.16
C GLU A 151 -3.16 -0.21 0.09
N ALA A 152 -3.62 0.35 1.21
CA ALA A 152 -3.78 -0.40 2.45
C ALA A 152 -4.90 -1.45 2.33
N VAL A 153 -6.05 -1.09 1.75
CA VAL A 153 -7.22 -1.98 1.71
C VAL A 153 -7.18 -3.04 0.60
N ARG A 154 -6.23 -2.97 -0.34
CA ARG A 154 -6.09 -4.02 -1.38
C ARG A 154 -5.44 -5.30 -0.89
N LYS A 155 -4.69 -5.23 0.20
CA LYS A 155 -3.95 -6.36 0.75
C LYS A 155 -4.92 -7.46 1.21
N PRO A 156 -4.58 -8.76 1.07
CA PRO A 156 -3.26 -9.30 0.76
C PRO A 156 -2.96 -9.46 -0.75
N TYR A 157 -3.76 -8.86 -1.63
CA TYR A 157 -3.69 -9.07 -3.07
C TYR A 157 -3.21 -7.82 -3.84
N ILE A 158 -2.55 -8.04 -4.98
CA ILE A 158 -2.37 -7.01 -6.03
C ILE A 158 -3.58 -7.01 -6.96
N VAL A 159 -4.03 -8.22 -7.31
CA VAL A 159 -5.27 -8.50 -8.04
C VAL A 159 -6.09 -9.43 -7.16
N TYR A 160 -7.25 -8.94 -6.71
CA TYR A 160 -8.11 -9.62 -5.76
C TYR A 160 -8.39 -11.09 -6.16
N ASN A 161 -8.04 -12.03 -5.27
CA ASN A 161 -8.14 -13.48 -5.47
C ASN A 161 -7.35 -14.07 -6.65
N VAL A 162 -6.33 -13.37 -7.15
CA VAL A 162 -5.54 -13.84 -8.31
C VAL A 162 -4.04 -13.81 -8.00
N VAL A 163 -3.53 -12.72 -7.43
CA VAL A 163 -2.10 -12.58 -7.13
C VAL A 163 -1.90 -11.90 -5.79
N PHE A 164 -1.12 -12.51 -4.91
CA PHE A 164 -0.75 -11.95 -3.61
C PHE A 164 0.18 -10.72 -3.74
N SER A 165 0.32 -9.96 -2.64
CA SER A 165 1.20 -8.79 -2.56
C SER A 165 2.69 -9.08 -2.77
N ASN A 166 3.12 -10.33 -2.55
CA ASN A 166 4.46 -10.82 -2.88
C ASN A 166 4.57 -11.40 -4.31
N GLN A 167 3.58 -11.15 -5.17
CA GLN A 167 3.54 -11.57 -6.57
C GLN A 167 3.49 -13.09 -6.80
N ILE A 168 3.08 -13.86 -5.79
CA ILE A 168 2.85 -15.31 -5.90
C ILE A 168 1.37 -15.57 -6.16
N TYR A 169 1.09 -16.50 -7.06
CA TYR A 169 -0.28 -16.95 -7.33
C TYR A 169 -0.77 -17.90 -6.22
N PRO A 170 -2.04 -17.81 -5.79
CA PRO A 170 -2.60 -18.72 -4.80
C PRO A 170 -2.41 -20.20 -5.15
N GLU A 171 -2.47 -20.57 -6.44
CA GLU A 171 -2.31 -21.95 -6.89
C GLU A 171 -0.87 -22.46 -6.79
N GLU A 172 0.12 -21.57 -6.79
CA GLU A 172 1.54 -21.93 -6.68
C GLU A 172 2.02 -22.03 -5.23
N LEU A 173 1.24 -21.52 -4.28
CA LEU A 173 1.65 -21.39 -2.88
C LEU A 173 2.16 -22.71 -2.30
N GLN A 174 1.47 -23.83 -2.57
CA GLN A 174 1.88 -25.13 -2.06
C GLN A 174 3.19 -25.61 -2.69
N ILE A 175 3.37 -25.39 -4.00
CA ILE A 175 4.59 -25.74 -4.72
C ILE A 175 5.80 -24.98 -4.13
N TYR A 176 5.61 -23.69 -3.82
CA TYR A 176 6.63 -22.90 -3.15
C TYR A 176 6.96 -23.42 -1.75
N ARG A 177 5.97 -23.86 -0.98
CA ARG A 177 6.19 -24.43 0.37
C ARG A 177 6.91 -25.77 0.33
N ASP A 178 6.63 -26.59 -0.67
CA ASP A 178 7.21 -27.92 -0.80
C ASP A 178 8.67 -27.85 -1.32
N GLU A 179 8.92 -27.04 -2.35
CA GLU A 179 10.25 -26.92 -2.97
C GLU A 179 11.13 -25.81 -2.34
N GLY A 180 10.50 -24.89 -1.60
CA GLY A 180 11.11 -23.71 -1.00
C GLY A 180 11.29 -22.53 -1.97
N MET A 181 11.20 -21.32 -1.43
CA MET A 181 11.24 -20.07 -2.16
C MET A 181 12.62 -19.76 -2.78
N LEU A 182 13.70 -20.17 -2.13
CA LEU A 182 15.07 -20.05 -2.64
C LEU A 182 15.25 -20.86 -3.92
N GLU A 183 14.56 -22.00 -4.05
CA GLU A 183 14.61 -22.86 -5.25
C GLU A 183 13.65 -22.35 -6.34
N LYS A 184 12.41 -21.99 -6.00
CA LYS A 184 11.42 -21.54 -6.99
C LYS A 184 11.61 -20.11 -7.47
N GLY A 185 12.11 -19.23 -6.61
CA GLY A 185 12.33 -17.83 -6.96
C GLY A 185 13.49 -17.69 -7.95
N HIS A 186 13.21 -17.29 -9.20
CA HIS A 186 14.21 -17.18 -10.26
C HIS A 186 15.50 -16.45 -9.83
N TRP A 187 15.32 -15.28 -9.21
CA TRP A 187 16.44 -14.46 -8.75
C TRP A 187 17.08 -14.97 -7.46
N LEU A 188 16.30 -15.55 -6.55
CA LEU A 188 16.83 -16.17 -5.33
C LEU A 188 17.67 -17.40 -5.66
N LYS A 189 17.20 -18.27 -6.56
CA LYS A 189 17.96 -19.43 -7.05
C LYS A 189 19.24 -18.99 -7.74
N SER A 190 19.16 -18.00 -8.63
CA SER A 190 20.34 -17.43 -9.29
C SER A 190 21.34 -16.87 -8.27
N TYR A 191 20.84 -16.19 -7.23
CA TYR A 191 21.66 -15.67 -6.15
C TYR A 191 22.38 -16.78 -5.36
N VAL A 192 21.64 -17.81 -4.96
CA VAL A 192 22.18 -18.99 -4.25
C VAL A 192 23.20 -19.71 -5.12
N ASN A 193 22.94 -19.87 -6.42
CA ASN A 193 23.87 -20.51 -7.35
C ASN A 193 25.23 -19.81 -7.40
N VAL A 194 25.24 -18.48 -7.40
CA VAL A 194 26.46 -17.67 -7.49
C VAL A 194 27.18 -17.56 -6.14
N LYS A 195 26.43 -17.31 -5.06
CA LYS A 195 27.01 -17.00 -3.74
C LYS A 195 27.24 -18.24 -2.87
N TYR A 196 26.40 -19.25 -3.01
CA TYR A 196 26.42 -20.46 -2.20
C TYR A 196 26.41 -21.73 -3.06
N PRO A 197 27.32 -21.89 -4.04
CA PRO A 197 27.32 -23.03 -4.95
C PRO A 197 27.42 -24.39 -4.23
N LYS A 198 27.98 -24.43 -3.02
CA LYS A 198 28.08 -25.63 -2.16
C LYS A 198 26.70 -26.15 -1.72
N LEU A 199 25.66 -25.32 -1.70
CA LEU A 199 24.30 -25.74 -1.41
C LEU A 199 23.68 -26.55 -2.56
N LEU A 200 24.24 -26.47 -3.77
CA LEU A 200 23.68 -27.16 -4.92
C LEU A 200 24.04 -28.64 -4.94
N ASN A 201 23.05 -29.43 -5.36
CA ASN A 201 23.20 -30.83 -5.72
C ASN A 201 22.42 -31.07 -7.02
N ASN A 202 23.12 -31.40 -8.11
CA ASN A 202 22.53 -31.58 -9.44
C ASN A 202 21.62 -30.40 -9.88
N GLY A 203 22.03 -29.16 -9.60
CA GLY A 203 21.30 -27.95 -9.98
C GLY A 203 20.06 -27.62 -9.13
N LYS A 204 19.83 -28.36 -8.05
CA LYS A 204 18.80 -28.06 -7.03
C LYS A 204 19.44 -27.70 -5.69
N ILE A 205 18.80 -26.81 -4.95
CA ILE A 205 19.24 -26.45 -3.60
C ILE A 205 18.99 -27.62 -2.64
N ASN A 206 20.05 -28.08 -1.99
CA ASN A 206 19.96 -29.05 -0.90
C ASN A 206 19.79 -28.31 0.43
N TYR A 207 18.55 -28.15 0.87
CA TYR A 207 18.20 -27.43 2.09
C TYR A 207 18.87 -28.01 3.36
N ASN A 208 19.20 -29.30 3.39
CA ASN A 208 19.88 -29.93 4.54
C ASN A 208 21.29 -29.37 4.76
N ARG A 209 21.91 -28.77 3.74
CA ARG A 209 23.24 -28.15 3.85
C ARG A 209 23.20 -26.73 4.43
N ILE A 210 22.02 -26.10 4.48
CA ILE A 210 21.88 -24.71 4.94
C ILE A 210 22.28 -24.57 6.41
N GLY A 211 21.92 -25.54 7.25
CA GLY A 211 22.28 -25.51 8.68
C GLY A 211 23.79 -25.56 8.94
N GLY A 212 24.59 -26.05 7.98
CA GLY A 212 26.05 -26.08 8.06
C GLY A 212 26.74 -24.80 7.57
N LEU A 213 25.98 -23.79 7.10
CA LEU A 213 26.55 -22.50 6.73
C LEU A 213 26.91 -21.68 7.99
N PRO A 214 27.89 -20.76 7.91
CA PRO A 214 28.11 -19.75 8.94
C PRO A 214 26.81 -19.02 9.28
N GLU A 215 26.63 -18.64 10.54
CA GLU A 215 25.41 -17.96 10.98
C GLU A 215 25.15 -16.66 10.22
N SER A 216 26.19 -15.89 9.92
CA SER A 216 26.10 -14.68 9.09
C SER A 216 25.51 -14.95 7.70
N ASP A 217 25.84 -16.09 7.09
CA ASP A 217 25.29 -16.50 5.79
C ASP A 217 23.83 -16.93 5.90
N GLN A 218 23.45 -17.60 7.00
CA GLN A 218 22.06 -17.97 7.28
C GLN A 218 21.19 -16.71 7.47
N ILE A 219 21.67 -15.74 8.25
CA ILE A 219 21.02 -14.43 8.43
C ILE A 219 20.90 -13.71 7.08
N HIS A 220 21.94 -13.75 6.27
CA HIS A 220 21.93 -13.10 4.95
C HIS A 220 20.94 -13.76 3.98
N LEU A 221 20.82 -15.09 3.96
CA LEU A 221 19.76 -15.77 3.20
C LEU A 221 18.36 -15.41 3.73
N GLY A 222 18.20 -15.28 5.04
CA GLY A 222 16.97 -14.76 5.67
C GLY A 222 16.61 -13.34 5.21
N LYS A 223 17.62 -12.46 5.08
CA LYS A 223 17.45 -11.12 4.50
C LYS A 223 16.97 -11.19 3.05
N MET A 224 17.55 -12.08 2.24
CA MET A 224 17.11 -12.23 0.85
C MET A 224 15.66 -12.70 0.77
N LEU A 225 15.26 -13.66 1.62
CA LEU A 225 13.86 -14.10 1.74
C LEU A 225 12.93 -12.94 2.14
N PHE A 226 13.33 -12.12 3.13
CA PHE A 226 12.60 -10.93 3.54
C PHE A 226 12.42 -9.93 2.39
N LEU A 227 13.48 -9.66 1.63
CA LEU A 227 13.44 -8.70 0.52
C LEU A 227 12.47 -9.13 -0.60
N TYR A 228 12.28 -10.43 -0.80
CA TYR A 228 11.40 -10.94 -1.86
C TYR A 228 9.95 -11.14 -1.40
N SER A 229 9.72 -11.48 -0.13
CA SER A 229 8.36 -11.80 0.37
C SER A 229 7.73 -10.73 1.25
N CYS A 230 8.54 -9.90 1.93
CA CYS A 230 8.05 -8.98 2.97
C CYS A 230 8.26 -7.51 2.58
N ASN A 231 9.30 -7.19 1.81
CA ASN A 231 9.72 -5.81 1.55
C ASN A 231 8.73 -4.97 0.73
N SER A 232 7.79 -5.62 0.03
CA SER A 232 6.69 -4.91 -0.65
C SER A 232 5.76 -4.19 0.32
N CYS A 233 5.76 -4.54 1.60
CA CYS A 233 4.90 -3.93 2.63
C CYS A 233 5.65 -3.46 3.88
N HIS A 234 6.82 -4.04 4.17
CA HIS A 234 7.58 -3.73 5.36
C HIS A 234 9.01 -3.30 5.01
N SER A 235 9.48 -2.22 5.64
CA SER A 235 10.91 -1.97 5.66
C SER A 235 11.62 -2.83 6.71
N THR A 236 12.96 -2.80 6.71
CA THR A 236 13.81 -3.63 7.56
C THR A 236 13.84 -3.11 8.99
N ASP A 237 14.91 -2.38 9.31
CA ASP A 237 15.24 -1.75 10.58
C ASP A 237 14.66 -0.35 10.72
N GLU A 238 14.54 0.40 9.63
CA GLU A 238 13.98 1.76 9.63
C GLU A 238 12.98 1.98 8.51
N GLY A 239 12.10 3.00 8.64
CA GLY A 239 11.14 3.40 7.62
C GLY A 239 9.70 2.94 7.87
N PHE A 240 8.88 2.97 6.81
CA PHE A 240 7.46 2.66 6.91
C PHE A 240 7.21 1.19 7.26
N ALA A 241 6.49 0.96 8.36
CA ALA A 241 6.15 -0.37 8.87
C ALA A 241 7.39 -1.28 9.07
N ALA A 242 8.50 -0.72 9.54
CA ALA A 242 9.75 -1.43 9.82
C ALA A 242 9.54 -2.63 10.76
N VAL A 243 9.88 -3.84 10.29
CA VAL A 243 9.67 -5.08 11.07
C VAL A 243 10.47 -5.08 12.36
N ALA A 244 11.65 -4.49 12.38
CA ALA A 244 12.46 -4.37 13.59
C ALA A 244 11.68 -3.72 14.75
N TYR A 245 10.99 -2.61 14.49
CA TYR A 245 10.19 -1.94 15.52
C TYR A 245 8.88 -2.66 15.83
N LEU A 246 8.24 -3.27 14.82
CA LEU A 246 7.00 -4.04 15.00
C LEU A 246 7.20 -5.30 15.86
N THR A 247 8.42 -5.85 15.87
CA THR A 247 8.78 -7.07 16.61
C THR A 247 9.55 -6.77 17.89
N ARG A 248 9.75 -5.50 18.26
CA ARG A 248 10.54 -5.11 19.44
C ARG A 248 10.09 -5.87 20.69
N GLY A 249 11.05 -6.49 21.37
CA GLY A 249 10.82 -7.23 22.61
C GLY A 249 10.07 -8.56 22.46
N TRP A 250 9.75 -8.99 21.23
CA TRP A 250 9.18 -10.33 21.00
C TRP A 250 10.22 -11.41 21.29
N THR A 251 9.79 -12.62 21.62
CA THR A 251 10.69 -13.78 21.70
C THR A 251 10.97 -14.34 20.29
N PRO A 252 12.05 -15.13 20.10
CA PRO A 252 12.30 -15.82 18.83
C PRO A 252 11.10 -16.67 18.37
N ASP A 253 10.39 -17.31 19.30
CA ASP A 253 9.21 -18.12 18.99
C ASP A 253 8.02 -17.29 18.50
N MET A 254 7.82 -16.09 19.07
CA MET A 254 6.80 -15.16 18.58
C MET A 254 7.11 -14.70 17.15
N VAL A 255 8.37 -14.35 16.88
CA VAL A 255 8.81 -13.97 15.53
C VAL A 255 8.64 -15.14 14.55
N HIS A 256 9.06 -16.34 14.94
CA HIS A 256 8.89 -17.55 14.12
C HIS A 256 7.41 -17.84 13.83
N SER A 257 6.53 -17.74 14.83
CA SER A 257 5.09 -17.97 14.67
C SER A 257 4.48 -17.04 13.62
N VAL A 258 4.81 -15.75 13.68
CA VAL A 258 4.33 -14.74 12.71
C VAL A 258 4.96 -14.94 11.34
N ALA A 259 6.26 -15.23 11.26
CA ALA A 259 6.96 -15.49 10.01
C ALA A 259 6.39 -16.72 9.27
N ALA A 260 6.04 -17.78 10.01
CA ALA A 260 5.46 -19.00 9.46
C ALA A 260 4.02 -18.82 8.97
N ASN A 261 3.24 -17.99 9.69
CA ASN A 261 1.79 -17.88 9.50
C ASN A 261 1.31 -16.41 9.51
N PRO A 262 1.82 -15.54 8.63
CA PRO A 262 1.49 -14.12 8.66
C PRO A 262 0.00 -13.87 8.40
N ASP A 263 -0.63 -14.62 7.50
CA ASP A 263 -2.05 -14.53 7.18
C ASP A 263 -2.97 -14.91 8.36
N LYS A 264 -2.50 -15.77 9.26
CA LYS A 264 -3.26 -16.17 10.45
C LYS A 264 -3.20 -15.13 11.56
N HIS A 265 -2.08 -14.42 11.67
CA HIS A 265 -1.93 -13.34 12.65
C HIS A 265 -2.59 -12.05 12.13
N GLN A 266 -2.49 -11.79 10.83
CA GLN A 266 -3.08 -10.62 10.18
C GLN A 266 -3.66 -11.04 8.82
N PHE A 267 -4.99 -11.11 8.71
CA PHE A 267 -5.67 -11.62 7.50
C PHE A 267 -5.37 -10.82 6.22
N PHE A 268 -4.85 -9.59 6.35
CA PHE A 268 -4.43 -8.75 5.23
C PHE A 268 -2.95 -8.93 4.86
N MET A 269 -2.20 -9.81 5.52
CA MET A 269 -0.88 -10.26 5.06
C MET A 269 -1.03 -11.48 4.14
N PRO A 270 -0.25 -11.59 3.06
CA PRO A 270 -0.26 -12.79 2.23
C PRO A 270 0.35 -13.97 3.00
N PRO A 271 -0.09 -15.21 2.73
CA PRO A 271 0.50 -16.39 3.34
C PRO A 271 2.00 -16.52 3.02
N TRP A 272 2.78 -17.00 3.99
CA TRP A 272 4.20 -17.27 3.78
C TRP A 272 4.40 -18.41 2.76
N PRO A 273 5.18 -18.20 1.69
CA PRO A 273 5.43 -19.21 0.66
C PRO A 273 6.63 -20.12 0.96
N GLY A 274 7.49 -19.78 1.92
CA GLY A 274 8.70 -20.56 2.18
C GLY A 274 8.45 -21.81 3.02
N ASN A 275 9.42 -22.72 3.00
CA ASN A 275 9.39 -23.94 3.81
C ASN A 275 9.85 -23.68 5.26
N ASN A 276 9.86 -24.72 6.11
CA ASN A 276 10.26 -24.60 7.51
C ASN A 276 11.71 -24.12 7.69
N ILE A 277 12.63 -24.57 6.85
CA ILE A 277 14.04 -24.15 6.91
C ILE A 277 14.16 -22.67 6.56
N GLU A 278 13.46 -22.21 5.54
CA GLU A 278 13.43 -20.80 5.14
C GLU A 278 12.74 -19.91 6.17
N THR A 279 11.73 -20.44 6.86
CA THR A 279 11.08 -19.75 7.99
C THR A 279 12.07 -19.51 9.12
N LEU A 280 12.93 -20.49 9.43
CA LEU A 280 14.01 -20.33 10.40
C LEU A 280 15.03 -19.28 9.95
N LEU A 281 15.42 -19.27 8.66
CA LEU A 281 16.31 -18.24 8.12
C LEU A 281 15.71 -16.84 8.24
N LEU A 282 14.44 -16.68 7.86
CA LEU A 282 13.72 -15.42 7.98
C LEU A 282 13.63 -14.97 9.45
N THR A 283 13.36 -15.90 10.36
CA THR A 283 13.34 -15.66 11.81
C THR A 283 14.70 -15.15 12.28
N LYS A 284 15.79 -15.84 11.93
CA LYS A 284 17.16 -15.40 12.27
C LYS A 284 17.46 -13.98 11.79
N TYR A 285 17.03 -13.66 10.57
CA TYR A 285 17.21 -12.31 10.05
C TYR A 285 16.42 -11.26 10.84
N ILE A 286 15.14 -11.52 11.14
CA ILE A 286 14.31 -10.59 11.91
C ILE A 286 14.89 -10.41 13.33
N GLU A 287 15.31 -11.49 13.98
CA GLU A 287 15.99 -11.44 15.28
C GLU A 287 17.26 -10.59 15.23
N SER A 288 18.04 -10.68 14.14
CA SER A 288 19.28 -9.91 14.00
C SER A 288 19.10 -8.40 13.84
N ILE A 289 17.90 -7.93 13.45
CA ILE A 289 17.60 -6.50 13.25
C ILE A 289 16.65 -5.93 14.30
N LYS A 290 15.99 -6.80 15.09
CA LYS A 290 15.03 -6.41 16.12
C LYS A 290 15.77 -5.72 17.29
N PRO A 291 15.33 -4.54 17.74
CA PRO A 291 15.86 -3.92 18.93
C PRO A 291 15.43 -4.68 20.19
N GLU A 292 16.26 -4.59 21.23
CA GLU A 292 15.91 -5.11 22.55
C GLU A 292 14.62 -4.50 23.10
N HIS A 293 14.02 -5.22 24.03
CA HIS A 293 12.89 -4.70 24.80
C HIS A 293 13.29 -3.37 25.46
N PRO A 294 12.43 -2.31 25.46
CA PRO A 294 12.78 -1.05 26.10
C PRO A 294 13.18 -1.25 27.57
N ALA A 295 14.32 -0.68 27.94
CA ALA A 295 14.79 -0.71 29.33
C ALA A 295 13.88 0.12 30.25
N GLY A 296 13.89 -0.19 31.55
CA GLY A 296 13.15 0.57 32.57
C GLY A 296 11.65 0.28 32.66
N MET A 297 11.16 -0.73 31.95
CA MET A 297 9.78 -1.21 32.09
C MET A 297 9.74 -2.28 33.18
N ASN A 298 9.00 -2.01 34.26
CA ASN A 298 8.80 -2.95 35.36
C ASN A 298 7.49 -3.71 35.16
N TYR A 299 7.57 -5.02 34.95
CA TYR A 299 6.42 -5.90 34.76
C TYR A 299 6.09 -6.75 35.98
N GLY A 300 6.67 -6.45 37.14
CA GLY A 300 6.34 -7.09 38.41
C GLY A 300 7.02 -8.44 38.66
N THR A 301 8.20 -8.66 38.09
CA THR A 301 9.03 -9.85 38.37
C THR A 301 10.51 -9.46 38.48
N GLU A 302 11.02 -9.42 39.71
CA GLU A 302 12.43 -9.69 40.04
C GLU A 302 12.65 -11.21 40.11
#